data_AF-A0A813KUJ9-F1
#
_entry.id   AF-A0A813KUJ9-F1
#
_cell.length_a   1.000
_cell.length_b   1.000
_cell.length_c   1.000
_cell.angle_alpha   90.00
_cell.angle_beta   90.00
_cell.angle_gamma   90.00
#
_symmetry.space_group_name_H-M   'P 1'
#
loop_
_entity.id
_entity.type
_entity.pdbx_description
1 polymer ?
#
loop_
_entity_poly.entity_id
_entity_poly.type
_entity_poly.pdbx_seq_one_letter_code
_entity_poly.pdbx_strand_id
1 'polypeptide(L)'
;MAILSQLSHDLNDKVAVSLSLLKGNEVPDHSATLRAMKSASGAERLRLAVKLLTGGVEVSKYSYYLHWLHPKLKILRLSEDRSTLVVTPKRLVLTRGRIAKAVHIPITEISGVVQGAYTSTFKSLRAASKPPHWAAFSIIGACRTFDFSAEIALVVEACVLGLQQ
;
A
#
# COMPACT_ATOMS: atom_id res chain seq x y z
N MET A 1 -34.33 0.36 29.70
CA MET A 1 -33.72 1.63 29.27
C MET A 1 -32.18 1.57 29.18
N ALA A 2 -31.46 0.73 29.94
CA ALA A 2 -29.99 0.69 29.93
C ALA A 2 -29.31 0.06 28.69
N ILE A 3 -29.98 -0.87 27.98
CA ILE A 3 -29.38 -1.59 26.83
C ILE A 3 -29.20 -0.66 25.61
N LEU A 4 -30.11 0.30 25.41
CA LEU A 4 -30.03 1.24 24.29
C LEU A 4 -28.92 2.29 24.48
N SER A 5 -28.62 2.71 25.72
CA SER A 5 -27.49 3.62 25.96
C SER A 5 -26.15 2.91 25.82
N GLN A 6 -26.06 1.64 26.26
CA GLN A 6 -24.85 0.83 26.10
C GLN A 6 -24.52 0.60 24.61
N LEU A 7 -25.53 0.24 23.79
CA LEU A 7 -25.37 0.05 22.35
C LEU A 7 -25.01 1.35 21.62
N SER A 8 -25.60 2.47 22.02
CA SER A 8 -25.28 3.81 21.50
C SER A 8 -23.83 4.20 21.77
N HIS A 9 -23.34 3.95 23.00
CA HIS A 9 -21.96 4.23 23.38
C HIS A 9 -20.97 3.34 22.60
N ASP A 10 -21.25 2.05 22.49
CA ASP A 10 -20.43 1.08 21.76
C ASP A 10 -20.34 1.39 20.25
N LEU A 11 -21.43 1.92 19.66
CA LEU A 11 -21.45 2.38 18.28
C LEU A 11 -20.65 3.67 18.10
N ASN A 12 -20.82 4.64 19.01
CA ASN A 12 -20.07 5.89 18.96
C ASN A 12 -18.56 5.66 19.11
N ASP A 13 -18.14 4.76 20.00
CA ASP A 13 -16.73 4.44 20.19
C ASP A 13 -16.14 3.72 18.97
N LYS A 14 -16.87 2.76 18.36
CA LYS A 14 -16.44 2.10 17.12
C LYS A 14 -16.36 3.06 15.93
N VAL A 15 -17.28 4.02 15.85
CA VAL A 15 -17.30 5.07 14.81
C VAL A 15 -16.17 6.08 15.03
N ALA A 16 -15.89 6.48 16.27
CA ALA A 16 -14.80 7.40 16.60
C ALA A 16 -13.42 6.78 16.32
N VAL A 17 -13.21 5.51 16.68
CA VAL A 17 -11.99 4.75 16.35
C VAL A 17 -11.85 4.56 14.83
N SER A 18 -12.96 4.33 14.14
CA SER A 18 -12.98 4.23 12.67
C SER A 18 -12.62 5.56 11.99
N LEU A 19 -13.14 6.69 12.48
CA LEU A 19 -12.86 8.02 11.95
C LEU A 19 -11.41 8.47 12.23
N SER A 20 -10.86 8.17 13.40
CA SER A 20 -9.45 8.47 13.71
C SER A 20 -8.49 7.62 12.87
N LEU A 21 -8.81 6.33 12.64
CA LEU A 21 -8.08 5.46 11.71
C LEU A 21 -8.17 5.93 10.25
N LEU A 22 -9.28 6.53 9.82
CA LEU A 22 -9.42 7.13 8.48
C LEU A 22 -8.60 8.41 8.34
N LYS A 23 -8.62 9.30 9.35
CA LYS A 23 -7.81 10.54 9.33
C LYS A 23 -6.31 10.27 9.25
N GLY A 24 -5.83 9.16 9.83
CA GLY A 24 -4.43 8.73 9.72
C GLY A 24 -4.03 8.12 8.36
N ASN A 25 -5.00 7.87 7.47
CA ASN A 25 -4.81 7.26 6.14
C ASN A 25 -4.99 8.27 5.01
N GLU A 26 -4.88 9.58 5.26
CA GLU A 26 -4.71 10.52 4.16
C GLU A 26 -3.31 10.39 3.56
N VAL A 27 -3.26 10.23 2.24
CA VAL A 27 -2.00 10.27 1.48
C VAL A 27 -1.70 11.76 1.23
N PRO A 28 -0.53 12.27 1.65
CA PRO A 28 -0.14 13.64 1.37
C PRO A 28 -0.14 13.93 -0.14
N ASP A 29 -0.34 15.20 -0.51
CA ASP A 29 -0.13 15.60 -1.90
C ASP A 29 1.35 15.49 -2.26
N HIS A 30 1.67 14.49 -3.08
CA HIS A 30 3.03 14.20 -3.54
C HIS A 30 3.40 14.92 -4.84
N SER A 31 2.54 15.78 -5.38
CA SER A 31 2.75 16.41 -6.70
C SER A 31 4.06 17.18 -6.83
N ALA A 32 4.53 17.82 -5.76
CA ALA A 32 5.84 18.49 -5.76
C ALA A 32 7.01 17.49 -5.80
N THR A 33 6.97 16.45 -4.95
CA THR A 33 7.99 15.39 -4.90
C THR A 33 8.07 14.64 -6.23
N LEU A 34 6.93 14.28 -6.82
CA LEU A 34 6.86 13.61 -8.12
C LEU A 34 7.41 14.48 -9.25
N ARG A 35 7.16 15.80 -9.23
CA ARG A 35 7.77 16.73 -10.19
C ARG A 35 9.30 16.78 -10.03
N ALA A 36 9.80 16.87 -8.81
CA ALA A 36 11.24 16.86 -8.54
C ALA A 36 11.91 15.54 -8.98
N MET A 37 11.24 14.39 -8.77
CA MET A 37 11.76 13.10 -9.20
C MET A 37 11.98 13.02 -10.71
N LYS A 38 11.13 13.67 -11.53
CA LYS A 38 11.28 13.64 -13.00
C LYS A 38 12.61 14.21 -13.47
N SER A 39 13.11 15.26 -12.82
CA SER A 39 14.36 15.94 -13.16
C SER A 39 15.56 15.45 -12.35
N ALA A 40 15.34 14.76 -11.23
CA ALA A 40 16.41 14.27 -10.37
C ALA A 40 17.18 13.10 -11.02
N SER A 41 18.47 13.00 -10.67
CA SER A 41 19.35 11.90 -11.07
C SER A 41 19.99 11.22 -9.86
N GLY A 42 20.37 9.95 -10.01
CA GLY A 42 21.15 9.18 -9.04
C GLY A 42 20.63 9.26 -7.60
N ALA A 43 21.48 9.73 -6.69
CA ALA A 43 21.23 9.78 -5.25
C ALA A 43 20.05 10.69 -4.84
N GLU A 44 19.83 11.79 -5.57
CA GLU A 44 18.70 12.68 -5.28
C GLU A 44 17.38 11.96 -5.56
N ARG A 45 17.32 11.24 -6.68
CA ARG A 45 16.14 10.48 -7.09
C ARG A 45 15.79 9.40 -6.07
N LEU A 46 16.81 8.72 -5.54
CA LEU A 46 16.66 7.78 -4.44
C LEU A 46 16.14 8.43 -3.16
N ARG A 47 16.71 9.59 -2.77
CA ARG A 47 16.26 10.32 -1.57
C ARG A 47 14.80 10.70 -1.67
N LEU A 48 14.37 11.16 -2.85
CA LEU A 48 12.98 11.50 -3.14
C LEU A 48 12.07 10.25 -3.12
N ALA A 49 12.53 9.12 -3.65
CA ALA A 49 11.82 7.85 -3.59
C ALA A 49 11.54 7.40 -2.15
N VAL A 50 12.57 7.42 -1.29
CA VAL A 50 12.43 7.10 0.14
C VAL A 50 11.47 8.08 0.82
N LYS A 51 11.61 9.39 0.56
CA LYS A 51 10.71 10.42 1.12
C LYS A 51 9.25 10.17 0.72
N LEU A 52 9.01 9.84 -0.55
CA LEU A 52 7.68 9.54 -1.07
C LEU A 52 7.08 8.32 -0.35
N LEU A 53 7.88 7.26 -0.18
CA LEU A 53 7.46 6.03 0.47
C LEU A 53 7.22 6.21 1.97
N THR A 54 8.03 7.01 2.68
CA THR A 54 7.80 7.35 4.09
C THR A 54 6.54 8.21 4.29
N GLY A 55 6.22 9.10 3.34
CA GLY A 55 4.94 9.82 3.34
C GLY A 55 3.72 8.92 3.10
N GLY A 56 3.95 7.76 2.48
CA GLY A 56 2.93 6.79 2.11
C GLY A 56 2.38 7.07 0.71
N VAL A 57 2.19 6.02 -0.08
CA VAL A 57 1.71 6.10 -1.46
C VAL A 57 0.52 5.18 -1.68
N GLU A 58 -0.38 5.59 -2.57
CA GLU A 58 -1.51 4.77 -2.95
C GLU A 58 -1.10 3.69 -3.95
N VAL A 59 -1.51 2.46 -3.68
CA VAL A 59 -1.27 1.29 -4.52
C VAL A 59 -2.49 0.38 -4.58
N SER A 60 -2.66 -0.30 -5.69
CA SER A 60 -3.63 -1.38 -5.88
C SER A 60 -2.98 -2.71 -5.50
N LYS A 61 -3.46 -3.37 -4.46
CA LYS A 61 -2.94 -4.67 -4.00
C LYS A 61 -3.72 -5.82 -4.65
N TYR A 62 -2.99 -6.76 -5.24
CA TYR A 62 -3.52 -7.98 -5.81
C TYR A 62 -3.34 -9.14 -4.83
N SER A 63 -4.22 -10.14 -4.93
CA SER A 63 -4.18 -11.33 -4.08
C SER A 63 -4.40 -12.55 -4.94
N TYR A 64 -3.51 -13.53 -4.81
CA TYR A 64 -3.58 -14.81 -5.51
C TYR A 64 -4.94 -15.51 -5.34
N TYR A 65 -5.41 -15.64 -4.09
CA TYR A 65 -6.64 -16.38 -3.77
C TYR A 65 -7.95 -15.67 -4.15
N LEU A 66 -7.89 -14.40 -4.55
CA LEU A 66 -9.06 -13.55 -4.79
C LEU A 66 -8.93 -12.79 -6.11
N HIS A 67 -8.33 -13.42 -7.13
CA HIS A 67 -8.08 -12.81 -8.43
C HIS A 67 -9.37 -12.38 -9.18
N TRP A 68 -10.53 -12.92 -8.82
CA TRP A 68 -11.84 -12.48 -9.33
C TRP A 68 -12.37 -11.21 -8.65
N LEU A 69 -11.81 -10.82 -7.50
CA LEU A 69 -12.13 -9.53 -6.89
C LEU A 69 -11.19 -8.47 -7.46
N HIS A 70 -11.73 -7.29 -7.74
CA HIS A 70 -10.93 -6.12 -8.11
C HIS A 70 -9.79 -5.90 -7.10
N PRO A 71 -8.63 -5.38 -7.56
CA PRO A 71 -7.53 -5.07 -6.66
C PRO A 71 -7.99 -4.11 -5.58
N LYS A 72 -7.45 -4.29 -4.36
CA LYS A 72 -7.85 -3.48 -3.21
C LYS A 72 -6.92 -2.28 -3.10
N LEU A 73 -7.48 -1.07 -3.07
CA LEU A 73 -6.70 0.14 -2.80
C LEU A 73 -6.12 0.11 -1.39
N LYS A 74 -4.82 0.34 -1.32
CA LYS A 74 -3.99 0.35 -0.12
C LYS A 74 -3.12 1.60 -0.10
N ILE A 75 -2.61 1.91 1.08
CA ILE A 75 -1.52 2.85 1.27
C ILE A 75 -0.31 2.02 1.68
N LEU A 76 0.79 2.20 0.96
CA LEU A 76 2.07 1.60 1.25
C LEU A 76 2.97 2.66 1.86
N ARG A 77 3.43 2.45 3.09
CA ARG A 77 4.25 3.43 3.82
C ARG A 77 5.45 2.76 4.46
N LEU A 78 6.64 3.30 4.25
CA LEU A 78 7.83 2.93 5.01
C LEU A 78 7.81 3.65 6.36
N SER A 79 8.07 2.95 7.46
CA SER A 79 8.17 3.58 8.78
C SER A 79 9.31 4.60 8.83
N GLU A 80 9.22 5.57 9.74
CA GLU A 80 10.23 6.63 9.90
C GLU A 80 11.63 6.09 10.20
N ASP A 81 11.69 5.03 11.02
CA ASP A 81 12.91 4.28 11.34
C ASP A 81 13.38 3.35 10.22
N ARG A 82 12.60 3.26 9.12
CA ARG A 82 12.82 2.40 7.95
C ARG A 82 12.95 0.91 8.26
N SER A 83 12.45 0.47 9.40
CA SER A 83 12.51 -0.94 9.81
C SER A 83 11.34 -1.76 9.27
N THR A 84 10.21 -1.09 8.94
CA THR A 84 8.93 -1.74 8.67
C THR A 84 8.21 -1.08 7.51
N LEU A 85 7.78 -1.90 6.54
CA LEU A 85 6.85 -1.51 5.50
C LEU A 85 5.42 -1.81 5.94
N VAL A 86 4.58 -0.78 5.96
CA VAL A 86 3.19 -0.85 6.43
C VAL A 86 2.24 -0.76 5.23
N VAL A 87 1.33 -1.72 5.12
CA VAL A 87 0.27 -1.76 4.10
C VAL A 87 -1.09 -1.56 4.77
N THR A 88 -1.67 -0.37 4.67
CA THR A 88 -2.97 -0.06 5.27
C THR A 88 -4.08 -0.05 4.21
N PRO A 89 -5.33 -0.40 4.55
CA PRO A 89 -6.48 -0.12 3.68
C PRO A 89 -6.67 1.39 3.48
N LYS A 90 -6.80 1.85 2.22
CA LYS A 90 -7.11 3.26 1.95
C LYS A 90 -8.52 3.65 2.44
N ARG A 91 -9.47 2.72 2.31
CA ARG A 91 -10.84 2.89 2.80
C ARG A 91 -11.12 1.84 3.86
N LEU A 92 -11.89 2.22 4.88
CA LEU A 92 -12.48 1.26 5.82
C LEU A 92 -13.40 0.34 5.04
N VAL A 93 -12.94 -0.88 4.80
CA VAL A 93 -13.77 -1.94 4.26
C VAL A 93 -14.18 -2.81 5.45
N LEU A 94 -15.43 -2.65 5.89
CA LEU A 94 -16.08 -3.60 6.79
C LEU A 94 -16.37 -4.87 6.01
N THR A 95 -15.50 -5.87 6.15
CA THR A 95 -15.77 -7.20 5.56
C THR A 95 -16.31 -8.08 6.67
N ARG A 96 -17.59 -8.49 6.60
CA ARG A 96 -18.24 -9.33 7.62
C ARG A 96 -18.13 -8.74 9.05
N GLY A 97 -18.32 -7.43 9.19
CA GLY A 97 -18.24 -6.73 10.48
C GLY A 97 -16.82 -6.56 11.05
N ARG A 98 -15.77 -6.94 10.31
CA ARG A 98 -14.37 -6.76 10.72
C ARG A 98 -13.71 -5.63 9.94
N ILE A 99 -13.01 -4.76 10.66
CA ILE A 99 -12.16 -3.71 10.10
C ILE A 99 -10.93 -4.38 9.49
N ALA A 100 -10.67 -4.11 8.21
CA ALA A 100 -9.44 -4.57 7.57
C ALA A 100 -8.22 -3.99 8.31
N LYS A 101 -7.31 -4.85 8.76
CA LYS A 101 -6.13 -4.45 9.53
C LYS A 101 -4.97 -4.05 8.60
N ALA A 102 -4.08 -3.21 9.13
CA ALA A 102 -2.78 -2.96 8.54
C ALA A 102 -1.94 -4.25 8.52
N VAL A 103 -1.10 -4.40 7.50
CA VAL A 103 -0.08 -5.45 7.45
C VAL A 103 1.27 -4.79 7.63
N HIS A 104 2.05 -5.29 8.58
CA HIS A 104 3.41 -4.84 8.85
C HIS A 104 4.37 -5.89 8.29
N ILE A 105 5.35 -5.45 7.52
CA ILE A 105 6.35 -6.29 6.88
C ILE A 105 7.72 -5.75 7.32
N PRO A 106 8.45 -6.44 8.20
CA PRO A 106 9.82 -6.06 8.52
C PRO A 106 10.66 -6.01 7.24
N ILE A 107 11.48 -4.98 7.08
CA ILE A 107 12.37 -4.87 5.91
C ILE A 107 13.35 -6.05 5.86
N THR A 108 13.76 -6.58 7.02
CA THR A 108 14.60 -7.78 7.14
C THR A 108 13.95 -9.05 6.56
N GLU A 109 12.62 -9.09 6.41
CA GLU A 109 11.92 -10.21 5.77
C GLU A 109 11.78 -10.06 4.25
N ILE A 110 12.15 -8.90 3.69
CA ILE A 110 12.09 -8.63 2.25
C ILE A 110 13.39 -9.12 1.60
N SER A 111 13.27 -10.15 0.76
CA SER A 111 14.38 -10.69 -0.03
C SER A 111 14.63 -9.90 -1.32
N GLY A 112 13.65 -9.11 -1.78
CA GLY A 112 13.83 -8.23 -2.92
C GLY A 112 12.53 -7.60 -3.41
N VAL A 113 12.68 -6.70 -4.39
CA VAL A 113 11.57 -6.05 -5.07
C VAL A 113 11.76 -6.17 -6.57
N VAL A 114 10.72 -6.62 -7.26
CA VAL A 114 10.69 -6.85 -8.71
C VAL A 114 9.76 -5.83 -9.34
N GLN A 115 10.27 -5.03 -10.27
CA GLN A 115 9.43 -4.20 -11.12
C GLN A 115 8.77 -5.06 -12.20
N GLY A 116 7.47 -4.88 -12.44
CA GLY A 116 6.72 -5.55 -13.48
C GLY A 116 5.76 -6.65 -12.99
N ALA A 117 4.82 -6.99 -13.86
CA ALA A 117 3.77 -7.96 -13.60
C ALA A 117 4.22 -9.42 -13.90
N TYR A 118 5.28 -9.88 -13.22
CA TYR A 118 5.98 -11.14 -13.52
C TYR A 118 5.62 -12.33 -12.61
N THR A 119 4.97 -12.09 -11.48
CA THR A 119 4.65 -13.11 -10.47
C THR A 119 3.46 -13.98 -10.89
N SER A 120 3.28 -15.11 -10.20
CA SER A 120 2.15 -16.04 -10.45
C SER A 120 0.79 -15.36 -10.30
N THR A 121 0.62 -14.47 -9.31
CA THR A 121 -0.60 -13.67 -9.14
C THR A 121 -0.95 -12.92 -10.42
N PHE A 122 0.00 -12.17 -10.99
CA PHE A 122 -0.25 -11.42 -12.22
C PHE A 122 -0.45 -12.31 -13.45
N LYS A 123 0.24 -13.46 -13.52
CA LYS A 123 0.08 -14.43 -14.61
C LYS A 123 -1.30 -15.10 -14.62
N SER A 124 -1.93 -15.24 -13.45
CA SER A 124 -3.29 -15.79 -13.32
C SER A 124 -4.41 -14.78 -13.65
N LEU A 125 -4.10 -13.49 -13.78
CA LEU A 125 -5.12 -12.49 -14.12
C LEU A 125 -5.52 -12.59 -15.59
N ARG A 126 -6.79 -12.31 -15.86
CA ARG A 126 -7.25 -12.05 -17.24
C ARG A 126 -6.50 -10.86 -17.81
N ALA A 127 -6.21 -10.89 -19.12
CA ALA A 127 -5.44 -9.85 -19.80
C ALA A 127 -6.00 -8.43 -19.55
N ALA A 128 -7.32 -8.25 -19.57
CA ALA A 128 -7.99 -6.97 -19.32
C ALA A 128 -7.85 -6.45 -17.87
N SER A 129 -7.52 -7.33 -16.90
CA SER A 129 -7.37 -6.97 -15.49
C SER A 129 -5.91 -6.92 -15.04
N LYS A 130 -4.98 -7.34 -15.89
CA LYS A 130 -3.56 -7.35 -15.61
C LYS A 130 -3.00 -5.94 -15.78
N PRO A 131 -2.34 -5.35 -14.77
CA PRO A 131 -1.67 -4.06 -14.93
C PRO A 131 -0.51 -4.19 -15.93
N PRO A 132 -0.20 -3.15 -16.71
CA PRO A 132 0.97 -3.15 -17.56
C PRO A 132 2.25 -3.20 -16.71
N HIS A 133 3.35 -3.74 -17.28
CA HIS A 133 4.59 -3.93 -16.54
C HIS A 133 5.16 -2.65 -15.92
N TRP A 134 5.04 -1.51 -16.61
CA TRP A 134 5.51 -0.22 -16.08
C TRP A 134 4.74 0.24 -14.83
N ALA A 135 3.51 -0.25 -14.63
CA ALA A 135 2.61 0.12 -13.55
C ALA A 135 2.62 -0.87 -12.39
N ALA A 136 3.39 -1.95 -12.46
CA ALA A 136 3.33 -3.07 -11.52
C ALA A 136 4.67 -3.29 -10.82
N PHE A 137 4.61 -3.82 -9.61
CA PHE A 137 5.77 -4.32 -8.88
C PHE A 137 5.35 -5.36 -7.84
N SER A 138 6.32 -6.13 -7.37
CA SER A 138 6.13 -7.17 -6.37
C SER A 138 7.21 -7.11 -5.31
N ILE A 139 6.81 -7.22 -4.04
CA ILE A 139 7.71 -7.36 -2.90
C ILE A 139 7.81 -8.84 -2.57
N ILE A 140 9.03 -9.37 -2.65
CA ILE A 140 9.34 -10.77 -2.36
C ILE A 140 9.73 -10.85 -0.90
N GLY A 141 8.81 -11.31 -0.05
CA GLY A 141 9.10 -11.62 1.34
C GLY A 141 9.48 -13.09 1.52
N ALA A 142 10.10 -13.43 2.65
CA ALA A 142 10.52 -14.79 3.00
C ALA A 142 9.38 -15.83 2.91
N CYS A 143 8.17 -15.46 3.36
CA CYS A 143 7.03 -16.38 3.42
C CYS A 143 5.99 -16.17 2.32
N ARG A 144 5.98 -15.00 1.66
CA ARG A 144 4.97 -14.64 0.66
C ARG A 144 5.40 -13.48 -0.21
N THR A 145 4.81 -13.43 -1.39
CA THR A 145 4.91 -12.29 -2.32
C THR A 145 3.73 -11.33 -2.12
N PHE A 146 4.00 -10.04 -2.21
CA PHE A 146 2.98 -9.00 -2.24
C PHE A 146 3.00 -8.27 -3.58
N ASP A 147 1.91 -8.39 -4.31
CA ASP A 147 1.77 -7.86 -5.67
C ASP A 147 0.99 -6.55 -5.68
N PHE A 148 1.55 -5.53 -6.32
CA PHE A 148 1.00 -4.18 -6.34
C PHE A 148 1.03 -3.56 -7.73
N SER A 149 0.15 -2.59 -7.96
CA SER A 149 0.25 -1.65 -9.06
C SER A 149 -0.02 -0.21 -8.60
N ALA A 150 0.43 0.77 -9.38
CA ALA A 150 0.11 2.18 -9.20
C ALA A 150 -0.10 2.83 -10.57
N GLU A 151 -0.99 3.83 -10.63
CA GLU A 151 -1.32 4.53 -11.88
C GLU A 151 -0.16 5.43 -12.36
N ILE A 152 0.69 5.86 -11.44
CA ILE A 152 1.82 6.76 -11.71
C ILE A 152 3.11 5.95 -11.70
N ALA A 153 3.83 5.91 -12.83
CA ALA A 153 5.08 5.17 -12.97
C ALA A 153 6.15 5.57 -11.93
N LEU A 154 6.23 6.85 -11.58
CA LEU A 154 7.15 7.35 -10.54
C LEU A 154 6.84 6.80 -9.14
N VAL A 155 5.59 6.43 -8.87
CA VAL A 155 5.22 5.77 -7.59
C VAL A 155 5.75 4.34 -7.58
N VAL A 156 5.62 3.61 -8.69
CA VAL A 156 6.23 2.27 -8.85
C VAL A 156 7.74 2.36 -8.69
N GLU A 157 8.36 3.31 -9.38
CA GLU A 157 9.80 3.56 -9.29
C GLU A 157 10.23 3.88 -7.85
N ALA A 158 9.49 4.74 -7.15
CA ALA A 158 9.77 5.06 -5.76
C ALA A 158 9.68 3.84 -4.83
N CYS A 159 8.70 2.97 -5.05
CA CYS A 159 8.57 1.72 -4.30
C CYS A 159 9.74 0.76 -4.58
N VAL A 160 10.15 0.62 -5.83
CA VAL A 160 11.24 -0.27 -6.23
C VAL A 160 12.58 0.25 -5.72
N LEU A 161 12.94 1.50 -6.04
CA LEU A 161 14.21 2.10 -5.64
C LEU A 161 14.31 2.29 -4.12
N GLY A 162 13.21 2.72 -3.48
CA GLY A 162 13.20 3.02 -2.05
C GLY A 162 13.34 1.80 -1.15
N LEU A 163 12.96 0.60 -1.64
CA LEU A 163 13.02 -0.66 -0.89
C LEU A 163 14.24 -1.52 -1.22
N GLN A 164 15.04 -1.16 -2.22
CA GLN A 164 16.25 -1.90 -2.61
C GLN A 164 17.53 -1.41 -1.90
N GLN A 165 17.42 -0.42 -0.99
CA GLN A 165 18.52 0.08 -0.14
C GLN A 165 18.44 -0.53 1.25
#